data_AF-A0A4D4MTK6-F1
#
_entry.id   AF-A0A4D4MTK6-F1
#
_cell.length_a   1.000
_cell.length_b   1.000
_cell.length_c   1.000
_cell.angle_alpha   90.00
_cell.angle_beta   90.00
_cell.angle_gamma   90.00
#
_symmetry.space_group_name_H-M   'P 1'
#
loop_
_entity.id
_entity.type
_entity.pdbx_description
1 polymer ?
#
loop_
_entity_poly.entity_id
_entity_poly.type
_entity_poly.pdbx_seq_one_letter_code
_entity_poly.pdbx_strand_id
1 'polypeptide(L)'
;MVDDKRLVMANSLSPTAGTLGATAGGGLAFAVRLVAADSDAVVVLLGAALYLCAALASLRIAPDLLGPDQRPVRPRLGAALVGTARGLVLGVRHLAEAPRREAAWALIAMTLMRFCYGALTVMVLMLCRYALSSDSDDGLALLGLAVGVSGAGFFTAAVLTPWAAGKLGPGRWIVVCAAAAALLEPALGLPFTTVPMLVASFVLGVTTQGAKIATDTIVQSSVDDSFRGRIFSVYDVLFNVAFVGAAAVAALMLPPDGRSATLVVTVAVIYGAIAGAMARFDLQ
;
A
#
# COMPACT_ATOMS: atom_id res chain seq x y z
N MET A 1 23.53 -18.08 -19.78
CA MET A 1 22.10 -18.21 -20.13
C MET A 1 21.44 -18.97 -19.00
N VAL A 2 20.70 -18.28 -18.14
CA VAL A 2 19.85 -18.95 -17.14
C VAL A 2 18.62 -19.45 -17.89
N ASP A 3 18.28 -20.72 -17.70
CA ASP A 3 17.16 -21.40 -18.34
C ASP A 3 15.84 -20.65 -18.07
N ASP A 4 15.11 -20.25 -19.13
CA ASP A 4 13.89 -19.42 -19.04
C ASP A 4 12.84 -20.01 -18.08
N LYS A 5 12.86 -21.34 -17.89
CA LYS A 5 12.02 -22.05 -16.92
C LYS A 5 12.32 -21.70 -15.46
N ARG A 6 13.55 -21.34 -15.11
CA ARG A 6 13.93 -20.89 -13.75
C ARG A 6 13.54 -19.45 -13.49
N LEU A 7 13.53 -18.59 -14.51
CA LEU A 7 13.06 -17.20 -14.42
C LEU A 7 11.54 -17.12 -14.21
N VAL A 8 10.77 -17.99 -14.87
CA VAL A 8 9.30 -18.08 -14.68
C VAL A 8 8.93 -18.60 -13.29
N MET A 9 9.67 -19.58 -12.75
CA MET A 9 9.48 -20.05 -11.38
C MET A 9 9.89 -19.01 -10.33
N ALA A 10 10.95 -18.23 -10.55
CA ALA A 10 11.37 -17.17 -9.63
C ALA A 10 10.39 -15.97 -9.63
N ASN A 11 9.88 -15.56 -10.80
CA ASN A 11 8.90 -14.48 -10.93
C ASN A 11 7.50 -14.85 -10.43
N SER A 12 7.15 -16.14 -10.35
CA SER A 12 5.90 -16.60 -9.72
C SER A 12 6.05 -16.83 -8.20
N LEU A 13 7.25 -17.17 -7.74
CA LEU A 13 7.57 -17.28 -6.31
C LEU A 13 7.70 -15.92 -5.62
N SER A 14 8.19 -14.87 -6.28
CA SER A 14 8.39 -13.56 -5.66
C SER A 14 7.10 -12.91 -5.11
N PRO A 15 6.00 -12.80 -5.88
CA PRO A 15 4.74 -12.28 -5.34
C PRO A 15 4.15 -13.23 -4.28
N THR A 16 4.23 -14.55 -4.49
CA THR A 16 3.73 -15.54 -3.52
C THR A 16 4.49 -15.49 -2.19
N ALA A 17 5.82 -15.40 -2.23
CA ALA A 17 6.71 -15.27 -1.07
C ALA A 17 6.55 -13.91 -0.38
N GLY A 18 6.31 -12.83 -1.14
CA GLY A 18 5.96 -11.53 -0.58
C GLY A 18 4.63 -11.56 0.18
N THR A 19 3.62 -12.24 -0.36
CA THR A 19 2.32 -12.39 0.30
C THR A 19 2.40 -13.30 1.52
N LEU A 20 3.12 -14.42 1.43
CA LEU A 20 3.41 -15.31 2.56
C LEU A 20 4.25 -14.60 3.64
N GLY A 21 5.23 -13.79 3.25
CA GLY A 21 6.05 -13.00 4.16
C GLY A 21 5.26 -11.91 4.86
N ALA A 22 4.37 -11.21 4.15
CA ALA A 22 3.46 -10.24 4.74
C ALA A 22 2.45 -10.90 5.69
N THR A 23 1.94 -12.08 5.33
CA THR A 23 1.04 -12.89 6.18
C THR A 23 1.78 -13.37 7.43
N ALA A 24 2.96 -13.97 7.28
CA ALA A 24 3.77 -14.44 8.40
C ALA A 24 4.22 -13.29 9.30
N GLY A 25 4.66 -12.17 8.73
CA GLY A 25 5.05 -10.96 9.47
C GLY A 25 3.87 -10.34 10.23
N GLY A 26 2.70 -10.25 9.59
CA GLY A 26 1.48 -9.77 10.24
C GLY A 26 0.99 -10.70 11.36
N GLY A 27 1.03 -12.01 11.13
CA GLY A 27 0.67 -13.03 12.13
C GLY A 27 1.64 -13.05 13.31
N LEU A 28 2.95 -12.90 13.06
CA LEU A 28 3.98 -12.82 14.10
C LEU A 28 3.82 -11.54 14.93
N ALA A 29 3.59 -10.39 14.28
CA ALA A 29 3.34 -9.13 14.96
C ALA A 29 2.09 -9.21 15.85
N PHE A 30 1.02 -9.84 15.36
CA PHE A 30 -0.21 -10.08 16.12
C PHE A 30 0.02 -11.02 17.31
N ALA A 31 0.72 -12.14 17.11
CA ALA A 31 1.04 -13.10 18.17
C ALA A 31 1.90 -12.47 19.28
N VAL A 32 2.88 -11.65 18.91
CA VAL A 32 3.74 -10.93 19.86
C VAL A 32 2.92 -9.92 20.67
N ARG A 33 1.98 -9.22 20.04
CA ARG A 33 1.07 -8.29 20.73
C ARG A 33 0.14 -9.00 21.72
N LEU A 34 -0.21 -10.26 21.46
CA LEU A 34 -1.07 -11.06 22.35
C LEU A 34 -0.34 -11.55 23.61
N VAL A 35 0.97 -11.77 23.52
CA VAL A 35 1.78 -12.38 24.59
C VAL A 35 2.55 -11.33 25.41
N ALA A 36 2.95 -10.22 24.79
CA ALA A 36 3.84 -9.22 25.38
C ALA A 36 3.14 -7.91 25.77
N ALA A 37 1.90 -7.99 26.28
CA ALA A 37 1.10 -6.84 26.70
C ALA A 37 1.95 -5.74 27.38
N ASP A 38 1.90 -4.52 26.82
CA ASP A 38 2.53 -3.26 27.26
C ASP A 38 4.03 -2.99 27.04
N SER A 39 4.73 -3.68 26.12
CA SER A 39 6.10 -3.26 25.77
C SER A 39 6.34 -3.00 24.28
N ASP A 40 6.16 -1.73 23.88
CA ASP A 40 6.53 -1.22 22.55
C ASP A 40 7.99 -1.52 22.19
N ALA A 41 8.87 -1.57 23.21
CA ALA A 41 10.28 -1.90 23.04
C ALA A 41 10.50 -3.31 22.47
N VAL A 42 9.67 -4.29 22.83
CA VAL A 42 9.79 -5.68 22.35
C VAL A 42 9.40 -5.78 20.88
N VAL A 43 8.36 -5.06 20.47
CA VAL A 43 7.92 -5.00 19.06
C VAL A 43 9.00 -4.30 18.21
N VAL A 44 9.57 -3.21 18.70
CA VAL A 44 10.65 -2.48 18.02
C VAL A 44 11.91 -3.32 17.92
N LEU A 45 12.34 -3.99 18.99
CA LEU A 45 13.51 -4.87 18.98
C LEU A 45 13.32 -6.07 18.05
N LEU A 46 12.12 -6.65 18.00
CA LEU A 46 11.80 -7.71 17.06
C LEU A 46 11.85 -7.21 15.61
N GLY A 47 11.25 -6.05 15.33
CA GLY A 47 11.35 -5.41 14.02
C GLY A 47 12.79 -5.15 13.61
N ALA A 48 13.61 -4.61 14.51
CA ALA A 48 15.03 -4.37 14.30
C ALA A 48 15.81 -5.67 14.03
N ALA A 49 15.52 -6.74 14.78
CA ALA A 49 16.13 -8.06 14.57
C ALA A 49 15.74 -8.66 13.22
N LEU A 50 14.46 -8.55 12.82
CA LEU A 50 13.99 -9.01 11.51
C LEU A 50 14.66 -8.24 10.36
N TYR A 51 14.78 -6.91 10.48
CA TYR A 51 15.50 -6.08 9.51
C TYR A 51 17.00 -6.40 9.46
N LEU A 52 17.62 -6.66 10.61
CA LEU A 52 19.02 -7.08 10.66
C LEU A 52 19.21 -8.45 10.00
N CYS A 53 18.34 -9.42 10.27
CA CYS A 53 18.34 -10.72 9.61
C CYS A 53 18.14 -10.58 8.09
N ALA A 54 17.24 -9.71 7.65
CA ALA A 54 17.05 -9.42 6.21
C ALA A 54 18.28 -8.78 5.57
N ALA A 55 18.92 -7.83 6.26
CA ALA A 55 20.16 -7.20 5.80
C ALA A 55 21.30 -8.23 5.70
N LEU A 56 21.49 -9.06 6.71
CA LEU A 56 22.48 -10.14 6.72
C LEU A 56 22.19 -11.21 5.66
N ALA A 57 20.92 -11.51 5.41
CA ALA A 57 20.51 -12.40 4.32
C ALA A 57 20.81 -11.78 2.95
N SER A 58 20.62 -10.46 2.79
CA SER A 58 20.97 -9.73 1.57
C SER A 58 22.47 -9.77 1.29
N LEU A 59 23.34 -9.83 2.32
CA LEU A 59 24.79 -9.98 2.13
C LEU A 59 25.19 -11.35 1.56
N ARG A 60 24.27 -12.33 1.54
CA ARG A 60 24.50 -13.64 0.91
C ARG A 60 24.22 -13.62 -0.59
N ILE A 61 23.65 -12.54 -1.13
CA ILE A 61 23.47 -12.37 -2.57
C ILE A 61 24.80 -11.94 -3.16
N ALA A 62 25.40 -12.80 -3.98
CA ALA A 62 26.63 -12.50 -4.67
C ALA A 62 26.44 -11.24 -5.56
N PRO A 63 27.34 -10.24 -5.52
CA PRO A 63 27.20 -8.98 -6.27
C PRO A 63 26.98 -9.19 -7.78
N ASP A 64 27.52 -10.27 -8.29
CA ASP A 64 27.45 -10.81 -9.65
C ASP A 64 26.07 -11.39 -10.05
N LEU A 65 25.14 -11.51 -9.09
CA LEU A 65 23.74 -11.91 -9.33
C LEU A 65 22.77 -10.71 -9.38
N LEU A 66 23.21 -9.52 -8.98
CA LEU A 66 22.45 -8.29 -9.04
C LEU A 66 22.73 -7.63 -10.40
N GLY A 67 21.71 -7.48 -11.24
CA GLY A 67 21.88 -7.22 -12.68
C GLY A 67 22.59 -5.91 -13.06
N PRO A 68 22.62 -5.63 -14.37
CA PRO A 68 23.72 -5.98 -15.28
C PRO A 68 25.04 -5.27 -14.95
N ASP A 69 26.17 -5.89 -15.34
CA ASP A 69 27.56 -5.43 -15.19
C ASP A 69 27.80 -3.99 -15.69
N GLN A 70 27.39 -3.00 -14.91
CA GLN A 70 27.77 -1.62 -15.10
C GLN A 70 29.02 -1.38 -14.28
N ARG A 71 30.15 -1.24 -14.99
CA ARG A 71 31.45 -0.86 -14.42
C ARG A 71 31.24 0.22 -13.35
N PRO A 72 31.86 0.09 -12.16
CA PRO A 72 31.62 0.96 -11.02
C PRO A 72 32.23 2.34 -11.28
N VAL A 73 31.57 3.14 -12.12
CA VAL A 73 31.83 4.56 -12.22
C VAL A 73 31.02 5.17 -11.09
N ARG A 74 31.67 5.50 -9.96
CA ARG A 74 31.05 6.27 -8.87
C ARG A 74 30.52 7.57 -9.47
N PRO A 75 29.20 7.72 -9.72
CA PRO A 75 28.69 8.92 -10.34
C PRO A 75 28.79 10.03 -9.28
N ARG A 76 29.21 11.24 -9.70
CA ARG A 76 29.07 12.43 -8.84
C ARG A 76 27.60 12.53 -8.41
N LEU A 77 27.32 12.91 -7.15
CA LEU A 77 25.95 12.94 -6.59
C LEU A 77 24.93 13.63 -7.52
N GLY A 78 25.31 14.73 -8.18
CA GLY A 78 24.45 15.39 -9.17
C GLY A 78 24.17 14.55 -10.42
N ALA A 79 25.14 13.79 -10.93
CA ALA A 79 24.96 12.88 -12.06
C ALA A 79 24.12 11.64 -11.68
N ALA A 80 24.25 11.15 -10.44
CA ALA A 80 23.39 10.11 -9.90
C ALA A 80 21.93 10.60 -9.78
N LEU A 81 21.71 11.80 -9.23
CA LEU A 81 20.37 12.39 -9.10
C LEU A 81 19.70 12.65 -10.46
N VAL A 82 20.44 13.23 -11.41
CA VAL A 82 19.94 13.46 -12.78
C VAL A 82 19.70 12.13 -13.51
N GLY A 83 20.56 11.13 -13.28
CA GLY A 83 20.40 9.77 -13.81
C GLY A 83 19.15 9.08 -13.27
N THR A 84 18.90 9.15 -11.97
CA THR A 84 17.68 8.64 -11.32
C THR A 84 16.45 9.38 -11.84
N ALA A 85 16.47 10.72 -11.88
CA ALA A 85 15.35 11.52 -12.38
C ALA A 85 15.02 11.19 -13.84
N ARG A 86 16.03 11.09 -14.72
CA ARG A 86 15.83 10.66 -16.11
C ARG A 86 15.31 9.22 -16.20
N GLY A 87 15.82 8.32 -15.36
CA GLY A 87 15.34 6.94 -15.27
C GLY A 87 13.88 6.83 -14.84
N LEU A 88 13.44 7.66 -13.89
CA LEU A 88 12.04 7.75 -13.45
C LEU A 88 11.16 8.31 -14.58
N VAL A 89 11.59 9.37 -15.27
CA VAL A 89 10.87 9.95 -16.42
C VAL A 89 10.73 8.95 -17.56
N LEU A 90 11.78 8.19 -17.86
CA LEU A 90 11.73 7.11 -18.85
C LEU A 90 10.80 5.97 -18.40
N GLY A 91 10.79 5.61 -17.12
CA GLY A 91 9.84 4.64 -16.56
C GLY A 91 8.38 5.10 -16.66
N VAL A 92 8.11 6.37 -16.39
CA VAL A 92 6.77 6.97 -16.55
C VAL A 92 6.36 7.00 -18.02
N ARG A 93 7.25 7.38 -18.94
CA ARG A 93 6.98 7.34 -20.39
C ARG A 93 6.72 5.93 -20.90
N HIS A 94 7.47 4.96 -20.40
CA HIS A 94 7.31 3.54 -20.72
C HIS A 94 5.98 2.96 -20.22
N LEU A 95 5.53 3.38 -19.03
CA LEU A 95 4.19 3.06 -18.51
C LEU A 95 3.07 3.71 -19.33
N ALA A 96 3.33 4.88 -19.94
CA ALA A 96 2.36 5.59 -20.77
C ALA A 96 2.21 5.00 -22.19
N GLU A 97 3.07 4.05 -22.59
CA GLU A 97 2.95 3.36 -23.88
C GLU A 97 1.65 2.55 -23.95
N ALA A 98 1.01 2.51 -25.13
CA ALA A 98 -0.27 1.84 -25.36
C ALA A 98 -0.36 0.39 -24.82
N PRO A 99 0.70 -0.46 -24.92
CA PRO A 99 0.63 -1.84 -24.42
C PRO A 99 0.62 -1.95 -22.89
N ARG A 100 1.00 -0.89 -22.15
CA ARG A 100 1.23 -0.92 -20.69
C ARG A 100 0.29 -0.01 -19.91
N ARG A 101 -0.78 0.46 -20.56
CA ARG A 101 -1.80 1.32 -19.94
C ARG A 101 -2.42 0.70 -18.70
N GLU A 102 -2.59 -0.62 -18.65
CA GLU A 102 -3.14 -1.31 -17.47
C GLU A 102 -2.28 -1.08 -16.22
N ALA A 103 -0.95 -1.20 -16.33
CA ALA A 103 -0.04 -0.92 -15.22
C ALA A 103 -0.05 0.56 -14.81
N ALA A 104 -0.16 1.48 -15.76
CA ALA A 104 -0.31 2.90 -15.45
C ALA A 104 -1.61 3.21 -14.70
N TRP A 105 -2.73 2.61 -15.12
CA TRP A 105 -4.02 2.79 -14.44
C TRP A 105 -4.04 2.16 -13.06
N ALA A 106 -3.47 0.97 -12.89
CA ALA A 106 -3.31 0.34 -11.58
C ALA A 106 -2.47 1.21 -10.63
N LEU A 107 -1.37 1.80 -11.11
CA LEU A 107 -0.53 2.71 -10.32
C LEU A 107 -1.28 4.00 -9.93
N ILE A 108 -2.04 4.60 -10.86
CA ILE A 108 -2.86 5.80 -10.59
C ILE A 108 -3.94 5.45 -9.55
N ALA A 109 -4.66 4.35 -9.76
CA ALA A 109 -5.68 3.86 -8.84
C ALA A 109 -5.09 3.68 -7.44
N MET A 110 -3.99 2.94 -7.30
CA MET A 110 -3.36 2.69 -6.01
C MET A 110 -2.84 3.98 -5.35
N THR A 111 -2.30 4.93 -6.12
CA THR A 111 -1.86 6.24 -5.62
C THR A 111 -3.04 7.02 -5.01
N LEU A 112 -4.18 7.07 -5.72
CA LEU A 112 -5.38 7.75 -5.22
C LEU A 112 -6.01 7.03 -4.03
N MET A 113 -6.06 5.69 -4.05
CA MET A 113 -6.53 4.90 -2.90
C MET A 113 -5.64 5.12 -1.67
N ARG A 114 -4.32 5.27 -1.87
CA ARG A 114 -3.37 5.58 -0.79
C ARG A 114 -3.56 6.99 -0.25
N PHE A 115 -3.82 7.97 -1.12
CA PHE A 115 -4.21 9.32 -0.70
C PHE A 115 -5.48 9.29 0.16
N CYS A 116 -6.53 8.61 -0.30
CA CYS A 116 -7.78 8.46 0.44
C CYS A 116 -7.58 7.83 1.81
N TYR A 117 -6.83 6.72 1.87
CA TYR A 117 -6.48 6.05 3.13
C TYR A 117 -5.71 6.98 4.08
N GLY A 118 -4.77 7.77 3.56
CA GLY A 118 -4.03 8.75 4.36
C GLY A 118 -4.92 9.84 4.94
N ALA A 119 -5.83 10.40 4.13
CA ALA A 119 -6.75 11.44 4.56
C ALA A 119 -7.68 10.95 5.67
N LEU A 120 -8.22 9.74 5.51
CA LEU A 120 -9.07 9.09 6.52
C LEU A 120 -8.29 8.73 7.78
N THR A 121 -7.01 8.35 7.66
CA THR A 121 -6.15 8.10 8.83
C THR A 121 -5.99 9.37 9.68
N VAL A 122 -5.76 10.52 9.05
CA VAL A 122 -5.67 11.81 9.76
C VAL A 122 -7.01 12.20 10.39
N MET A 123 -8.12 11.96 9.68
CA MET A 123 -9.46 12.18 10.24
C MET A 123 -9.70 11.31 11.48
N VAL A 124 -9.39 10.01 11.41
CA VAL A 124 -9.50 9.08 12.54
C VAL A 124 -8.62 9.53 13.70
N LEU A 125 -7.38 9.98 13.43
CA LEU A 125 -6.50 10.53 14.45
C LEU A 125 -7.13 11.73 15.16
N MET A 126 -7.72 12.68 14.40
CA MET A 126 -8.41 13.83 14.98
C MET A 126 -9.65 13.43 15.77
N LEU A 127 -10.45 12.49 15.25
CA LEU A 127 -11.65 12.00 15.93
C LEU A 127 -11.29 11.29 17.25
N CYS A 128 -10.28 10.42 17.22
CA CYS A 128 -9.78 9.76 18.43
C CYS A 128 -9.26 10.76 19.45
N ARG A 129 -8.57 11.83 19.02
CA ARG A 129 -7.97 12.83 19.91
C ARG A 129 -8.97 13.83 20.48
N TYR A 130 -10.00 14.22 19.73
CA TYR A 130 -10.82 15.39 20.05
C TYR A 130 -12.34 15.12 20.11
N ALA A 131 -12.83 14.02 19.52
CA ALA A 131 -14.27 13.77 19.39
C ALA A 131 -14.76 12.51 20.12
N LEU A 132 -13.90 11.50 20.24
CA LEU A 132 -14.25 10.16 20.73
C LEU A 132 -13.59 9.81 22.08
N SER A 133 -12.69 10.63 22.59
CA SER A 133 -12.09 10.48 23.91
C SER A 133 -12.20 11.76 24.72
N SER A 134 -12.21 11.62 26.05
CA SER A 134 -12.19 12.73 27.00
C SER A 134 -10.79 13.15 27.42
N ASP A 135 -9.79 12.28 27.23
CA ASP A 135 -8.38 12.55 27.50
C ASP A 135 -7.47 11.97 26.41
N SER A 136 -6.21 12.42 26.40
CA SER A 136 -5.20 12.11 25.38
C SER A 136 -4.78 10.63 25.38
N ASP A 137 -4.69 10.00 26.56
CA ASP A 137 -4.27 8.61 26.70
C ASP A 137 -5.32 7.64 26.11
N ASP A 138 -6.60 7.87 26.43
CA ASP A 138 -7.73 7.13 25.86
C ASP A 138 -7.81 7.31 24.33
N GLY A 139 -7.54 8.53 23.85
CA GLY A 139 -7.51 8.83 22.42
C GLY A 139 -6.38 8.10 21.69
N LEU A 140 -5.20 8.01 22.31
CA LEU A 140 -4.07 7.26 21.79
C LEU A 140 -4.34 5.75 21.79
N ALA A 141 -4.95 5.22 22.85
CA ALA A 141 -5.36 3.81 22.92
C ALA A 141 -6.38 3.48 21.82
N LEU A 142 -7.38 4.33 21.61
CA LEU A 142 -8.38 4.15 20.56
C LEU A 142 -7.78 4.25 19.15
N LEU A 143 -6.84 5.17 18.93
CA LEU A 143 -6.08 5.25 17.68
C LEU A 143 -5.27 3.97 17.46
N GLY A 144 -4.60 3.47 18.49
CA GLY A 144 -3.85 2.21 18.46
C GLY A 144 -4.73 1.00 18.15
N LEU A 145 -5.98 1.00 18.64
CA LEU A 145 -6.99 0.01 18.30
C LEU A 145 -7.40 0.14 16.83
N ALA A 146 -7.73 1.34 16.34
CA ALA A 146 -8.13 1.56 14.95
C ALA A 146 -7.03 1.17 13.95
N VAL A 147 -5.78 1.53 14.24
CA VAL A 147 -4.61 1.12 13.45
C VAL A 147 -4.41 -0.40 13.51
N GLY A 148 -4.56 -1.01 14.68
CA GLY A 148 -4.48 -2.46 14.85
C GLY A 148 -5.56 -3.21 14.05
N VAL A 149 -6.79 -2.69 14.05
CA VAL A 149 -7.92 -3.23 13.29
C VAL A 149 -7.71 -3.06 11.78
N SER A 150 -7.17 -1.93 11.33
CA SER A 150 -6.73 -1.78 9.93
C SER A 150 -5.64 -2.78 9.55
N GLY A 151 -4.68 -3.02 10.46
CA GLY A 151 -3.65 -4.06 10.30
C GLY A 151 -4.22 -5.48 10.20
N ALA A 152 -5.27 -5.80 10.95
CA ALA A 152 -6.01 -7.06 10.79
C ALA A 152 -6.64 -7.14 9.40
N GLY A 153 -7.20 -6.04 8.89
CA GLY A 153 -7.70 -5.94 7.51
C GLY A 153 -6.61 -6.19 6.47
N PHE A 154 -5.39 -5.67 6.68
CA PHE A 154 -4.24 -5.93 5.80
C PHE A 154 -3.90 -7.43 5.75
N PHE A 155 -3.89 -8.09 6.91
CA PHE A 155 -3.65 -9.53 6.99
C PHE A 155 -4.76 -10.32 6.27
N THR A 156 -6.03 -9.96 6.49
CA THR A 156 -7.16 -10.56 5.77
C THR A 156 -7.02 -10.39 4.26
N ALA A 157 -6.61 -9.20 3.79
CA ALA A 157 -6.34 -8.98 2.38
C ALA A 157 -5.21 -9.86 1.83
N ALA A 158 -4.14 -10.09 2.59
CA ALA A 158 -3.03 -10.95 2.17
C ALA A 158 -3.49 -12.40 1.92
N VAL A 159 -4.45 -12.89 2.71
CA VAL A 159 -5.04 -14.24 2.54
C VAL A 159 -6.09 -14.27 1.43
N LEU A 160 -6.97 -13.26 1.38
CA LEU A 160 -8.12 -13.25 0.46
C LEU A 160 -7.73 -12.89 -0.97
N THR A 161 -6.79 -11.95 -1.14
CA THR A 161 -6.48 -11.35 -2.44
C THR A 161 -5.95 -12.35 -3.47
N PRO A 162 -5.02 -13.26 -3.16
CA PRO A 162 -4.54 -14.23 -4.16
C PRO A 162 -5.67 -15.07 -4.76
N TRP A 163 -6.62 -15.50 -3.93
CA TRP A 163 -7.79 -16.25 -4.38
C TRP A 163 -8.76 -15.39 -5.19
N ALA A 164 -9.07 -14.18 -4.70
CA ALA A 164 -10.02 -13.29 -5.35
C ALA A 164 -9.49 -12.77 -6.70
N ALA A 165 -8.24 -12.32 -6.73
CA ALA A 165 -7.55 -11.88 -7.95
C ALA A 165 -7.32 -13.06 -8.92
N GLY A 166 -7.10 -14.28 -8.43
CA GLY A 166 -7.01 -15.47 -9.28
C GLY A 166 -8.33 -15.81 -9.98
N LYS A 167 -9.48 -15.51 -9.37
CA LYS A 167 -10.80 -15.74 -9.97
C LYS A 167 -11.29 -14.59 -10.85
N LEU A 168 -11.08 -13.36 -10.41
CA LEU A 168 -11.63 -12.17 -11.05
C LEU A 168 -10.66 -11.51 -12.04
N GLY A 169 -9.36 -11.74 -11.87
CA GLY A 169 -8.30 -10.91 -12.41
C GLY A 169 -7.90 -9.80 -11.43
N PRO A 170 -6.62 -9.37 -11.44
CA PRO A 170 -6.14 -8.34 -10.53
C PRO A 170 -6.78 -6.96 -10.79
N GLY A 171 -7.05 -6.60 -12.05
CA GLY A 171 -7.75 -5.36 -12.41
C GLY A 171 -9.15 -5.28 -11.80
N ARG A 172 -9.98 -6.32 -12.01
CA ARG A 172 -11.31 -6.44 -11.40
C ARG A 172 -11.27 -6.48 -9.88
N TRP A 173 -10.25 -7.07 -9.28
CA TRP A 173 -10.12 -7.03 -7.82
C TRP A 173 -9.90 -5.61 -7.30
N ILE A 174 -9.10 -4.78 -7.99
CA ILE A 174 -8.97 -3.35 -7.68
C ILE A 174 -10.33 -2.65 -7.78
N VAL A 175 -11.13 -2.94 -8.82
CA VAL A 175 -12.50 -2.40 -8.96
C VAL A 175 -13.36 -2.77 -7.75
N VAL A 176 -13.34 -4.03 -7.33
CA VAL A 176 -14.12 -4.51 -6.17
C VAL A 176 -13.66 -3.81 -4.89
N CYS A 177 -12.34 -3.71 -4.65
CA CYS A 177 -11.80 -2.99 -3.50
C CYS A 177 -12.22 -1.51 -3.50
N ALA A 178 -12.13 -0.83 -4.64
CA ALA A 178 -12.51 0.57 -4.76
C ALA A 178 -14.02 0.76 -4.60
N ALA A 179 -14.86 -0.10 -5.19
CA ALA A 179 -16.31 -0.03 -5.05
C ALA A 179 -16.75 -0.32 -3.61
N ALA A 180 -16.15 -1.32 -2.96
CA ALA A 180 -16.41 -1.61 -1.56
C ALA A 180 -16.04 -0.43 -0.65
N ALA A 181 -14.88 0.20 -0.89
CA ALA A 181 -14.49 1.42 -0.18
C ALA A 181 -15.49 2.56 -0.43
N ALA A 182 -15.86 2.83 -1.69
CA ALA A 182 -16.80 3.90 -2.05
C ALA A 182 -18.17 3.79 -1.37
N LEU A 183 -18.64 2.57 -1.10
CA LEU A 183 -19.96 2.33 -0.50
C LEU A 183 -19.90 2.22 1.02
N LEU A 184 -18.92 1.47 1.54
CA LEU A 184 -18.86 1.15 2.97
C LEU A 184 -18.21 2.27 3.78
N GLU A 185 -17.24 2.99 3.21
CA GLU A 185 -16.59 4.11 3.89
C GLU A 185 -17.57 5.21 4.31
N PRO A 186 -18.45 5.76 3.45
CA PRO A 186 -19.38 6.79 3.89
C PRO A 186 -20.46 6.23 4.82
N ALA A 187 -20.93 5.00 4.58
CA ALA A 187 -21.93 4.34 5.43
C ALA A 187 -21.43 4.16 6.87
N LEU A 188 -20.14 3.87 7.04
CA LEU A 188 -19.51 3.64 8.34
C LEU A 188 -18.85 4.91 8.92
N GLY A 189 -18.45 5.87 8.08
CA GLY A 189 -17.74 7.08 8.46
C GLY A 189 -18.62 8.26 8.83
N LEU A 190 -19.76 8.46 8.14
CA LEU A 190 -20.68 9.58 8.40
C LEU A 190 -21.35 9.58 9.79
N PRO A 191 -21.56 8.43 10.47
CA PRO A 191 -22.04 8.44 11.85
C PRO A 191 -21.06 9.07 12.85
N PHE A 192 -19.76 9.13 12.54
CA PHE A 192 -18.70 9.61 13.44
C PHE A 192 -18.73 8.96 14.84
N THR A 193 -19.06 7.66 14.89
CA THR A 193 -19.11 6.87 16.13
C THR A 193 -18.04 5.79 16.12
N THR A 194 -17.54 5.45 17.31
CA THR A 194 -16.40 4.56 17.51
C THR A 194 -16.53 3.20 16.80
N VAL A 195 -17.63 2.47 16.99
CA VAL A 195 -17.77 1.11 16.46
C VAL A 195 -17.79 1.09 14.93
N PRO A 196 -18.64 1.86 14.23
CA PRO A 196 -18.57 2.01 12.77
C PRO A 196 -17.19 2.43 12.25
N MET A 197 -16.48 3.33 12.93
CA MET A 197 -15.11 3.72 12.55
C MET A 197 -14.11 2.57 12.62
N LEU A 198 -14.21 1.70 13.62
CA LEU A 198 -13.35 0.52 13.70
C LEU A 198 -13.65 -0.46 12.57
N VAL A 199 -14.94 -0.68 12.25
CA VAL A 199 -15.34 -1.48 11.10
C VAL A 199 -14.83 -0.86 9.79
N ALA A 200 -14.95 0.47 9.64
CA ALA A 200 -14.41 1.20 8.49
C ALA A 200 -12.90 1.02 8.37
N SER A 201 -12.18 1.08 9.50
CA SER A 201 -10.73 0.89 9.56
C SER A 201 -10.33 -0.52 9.07
N PHE A 202 -11.06 -1.55 9.50
CA PHE A 202 -10.88 -2.92 8.99
C PHE A 202 -11.12 -3.00 7.48
N VAL A 203 -12.28 -2.50 7.02
CA VAL A 203 -12.68 -2.54 5.60
C VAL A 203 -11.67 -1.81 4.72
N LEU A 204 -11.27 -0.60 5.09
CA LEU A 204 -10.25 0.18 4.39
C LEU A 204 -8.89 -0.49 4.43
N GLY A 205 -8.59 -1.19 5.53
CA GLY A 205 -7.46 -2.11 5.62
C GLY A 205 -7.49 -3.15 4.50
N VAL A 206 -8.58 -3.92 4.44
CA VAL A 206 -8.76 -4.98 3.45
C VAL A 206 -8.68 -4.44 2.01
N THR A 207 -9.41 -3.36 1.71
CA THR A 207 -9.49 -2.84 0.34
C THR A 207 -8.17 -2.21 -0.11
N THR A 208 -7.49 -1.44 0.76
CA THR A 208 -6.23 -0.78 0.42
C THR A 208 -5.12 -1.82 0.20
N GLN A 209 -4.98 -2.80 1.09
CA GLN A 209 -3.95 -3.82 0.95
C GLN A 209 -4.28 -4.80 -0.18
N GLY A 210 -5.55 -5.10 -0.42
CA GLY A 210 -5.97 -5.95 -1.53
C GLY A 210 -5.71 -5.32 -2.89
N ALA A 211 -6.07 -4.04 -3.06
CA ALA A 211 -5.76 -3.29 -4.28
C ALA A 211 -4.25 -3.15 -4.49
N LYS A 212 -3.46 -3.00 -3.42
CA LYS A 212 -1.99 -2.97 -3.49
C LYS A 212 -1.44 -4.28 -4.05
N ILE A 213 -1.82 -5.43 -3.49
CA ILE A 213 -1.32 -6.74 -3.94
C ILE A 213 -1.68 -6.97 -5.42
N ALA A 214 -2.89 -6.60 -5.84
CA ALA A 214 -3.28 -6.67 -7.25
C ALA A 214 -2.47 -5.74 -8.14
N THR A 215 -2.22 -4.50 -7.70
CA THR A 215 -1.38 -3.53 -8.44
C THR A 215 0.05 -4.05 -8.59
N ASP A 216 0.63 -4.60 -7.51
CA ASP A 216 1.96 -5.19 -7.52
C ASP A 216 2.02 -6.35 -8.53
N THR A 217 0.94 -7.13 -8.64
CA THR A 217 0.83 -8.24 -9.61
C THR A 217 0.77 -7.72 -11.05
N ILE A 218 -0.07 -6.71 -11.34
CA ILE A 218 -0.18 -6.11 -12.68
C ILE A 218 1.16 -5.52 -13.12
N VAL A 219 1.80 -4.75 -12.24
CA VAL A 219 3.10 -4.13 -12.53
C VAL A 219 4.15 -5.21 -12.80
N GLN A 220 4.16 -6.31 -12.02
CA GLN A 220 5.10 -7.41 -12.25
C GLN A 220 4.86 -8.14 -13.57
N SER A 221 3.61 -8.30 -14.01
CA SER A 221 3.27 -8.98 -15.26
C SER A 221 3.45 -8.13 -16.52
N SER A 222 3.30 -6.80 -16.40
CA SER A 222 3.27 -5.90 -17.58
C SER A 222 4.59 -5.17 -17.84
N VAL A 223 5.55 -5.23 -16.92
CA VAL A 223 6.81 -4.47 -17.00
C VAL A 223 7.99 -5.40 -17.26
N ASP A 224 8.78 -5.06 -18.29
CA ASP A 224 10.03 -5.75 -18.60
C ASP A 224 10.99 -5.71 -17.40
N ASP A 225 11.66 -6.83 -17.09
CA ASP A 225 12.55 -6.96 -15.92
C ASP A 225 13.58 -5.83 -15.82
N SER A 226 14.05 -5.31 -16.96
CA SER A 226 15.03 -4.21 -17.02
C SER A 226 14.50 -2.86 -16.50
N PHE A 227 13.18 -2.66 -16.45
CA PHE A 227 12.51 -1.45 -15.94
C PHE A 227 11.83 -1.66 -14.58
N ARG A 228 11.67 -2.91 -14.13
CA ARG A 228 10.92 -3.25 -12.92
C ARG A 228 11.43 -2.48 -11.69
N GLY A 229 12.73 -2.48 -11.41
CA GLY A 229 13.30 -1.74 -10.28
C GLY A 229 13.05 -0.22 -10.33
N ARG A 230 13.07 0.38 -11.53
CA ARG A 230 12.78 1.81 -11.72
C ARG A 230 11.30 2.11 -11.47
N ILE A 231 10.41 1.25 -11.95
CA ILE A 231 8.97 1.42 -11.80
C ILE A 231 8.53 1.20 -10.34
N PHE A 232 9.10 0.22 -9.64
CA PHE A 232 8.88 0.08 -8.20
C PHE A 232 9.37 1.30 -7.41
N SER A 233 10.49 1.91 -7.81
CA SER A 233 10.95 3.17 -7.19
C SER A 233 9.98 4.34 -7.44
N VAL A 234 9.45 4.50 -8.67
CA VAL A 234 8.39 5.50 -8.97
C VAL A 234 7.18 5.25 -8.08
N TYR A 235 6.75 3.99 -8.01
CA TYR A 235 5.59 3.57 -7.25
C TYR A 235 5.74 3.85 -5.75
N ASP A 236 6.90 3.56 -5.15
CA ASP A 236 7.18 3.88 -3.75
C ASP A 236 7.14 5.39 -3.48
N VAL A 237 7.71 6.20 -4.38
CA VAL A 237 7.65 7.67 -4.26
C VAL A 237 6.20 8.15 -4.35
N LEU A 238 5.43 7.68 -5.34
CA LEU A 238 4.01 8.03 -5.47
C LEU A 238 3.21 7.64 -4.23
N PHE A 239 3.43 6.44 -3.71
CA PHE A 239 2.75 5.93 -2.53
C PHE A 239 3.00 6.79 -1.28
N ASN A 240 4.25 7.19 -1.05
CA ASN A 240 4.61 8.03 0.08
C ASN A 240 4.15 9.49 -0.10
N VAL A 241 4.35 10.06 -1.29
CA VAL A 241 3.91 11.43 -1.60
C VAL A 241 2.40 11.56 -1.50
N ALA A 242 1.63 10.56 -1.96
CA ALA A 242 0.19 10.54 -1.83
C ALA A 242 -0.25 10.55 -0.36
N PHE A 243 0.40 9.75 0.50
CA PHE A 243 0.06 9.71 1.92
C PHE A 243 0.37 11.02 2.65
N VAL A 244 1.54 11.61 2.38
CA VAL A 244 1.94 12.91 2.95
C VAL A 244 1.05 14.04 2.41
N GLY A 245 0.78 14.04 1.10
CA GLY A 245 -0.12 15.00 0.48
C GLY A 245 -1.54 14.93 1.04
N ALA A 246 -2.02 13.71 1.34
CA ALA A 246 -3.30 13.52 1.99
C ALA A 246 -3.33 14.12 3.40
N ALA A 247 -2.25 13.98 4.18
CA ALA A 247 -2.16 14.61 5.48
C ALA A 247 -2.18 16.14 5.39
N ALA A 248 -1.50 16.73 4.40
CA ALA A 248 -1.52 18.17 4.16
C ALA A 248 -2.94 18.67 3.78
N VAL A 249 -3.62 17.97 2.86
CA VAL A 249 -5.00 18.32 2.47
C VAL A 249 -5.97 18.13 3.63
N ALA A 250 -5.85 17.03 4.37
CA ALA A 250 -6.68 16.75 5.54
C ALA A 250 -6.49 17.83 6.63
N ALA A 251 -5.26 18.28 6.88
CA ALA A 251 -4.98 19.35 7.84
C ALA A 251 -5.63 20.69 7.47
N LEU A 252 -5.84 20.96 6.17
CA LEU A 252 -6.53 22.16 5.68
C LEU A 252 -8.06 22.00 5.66
N MET A 253 -8.56 20.79 5.48
CA MET A 253 -9.99 20.49 5.34
C MET A 253 -10.70 20.11 6.64
N LEU A 254 -9.96 19.54 7.62
CA LEU A 254 -10.57 19.01 8.84
C LEU A 254 -10.89 20.13 9.83
N PRO A 255 -12.11 20.12 10.40
CA PRO A 255 -12.42 20.97 11.53
C PRO A 255 -11.63 20.53 12.78
N PRO A 256 -11.54 21.38 13.82
CA PRO A 256 -10.78 21.07 15.05
C PRO A 256 -11.19 19.78 15.75
N ASP A 257 -12.45 19.36 15.61
CA ASP A 257 -12.98 18.11 16.19
C ASP A 257 -12.85 16.90 15.25
N GLY A 258 -12.33 17.09 14.03
CA GLY A 258 -12.11 16.03 13.05
C GLY A 258 -13.37 15.52 12.33
N ARG A 259 -14.58 15.98 12.67
CA ARG A 259 -15.82 15.52 12.03
C ARG A 259 -16.04 16.22 10.68
N SER A 260 -15.58 15.60 9.59
CA SER A 260 -15.73 16.17 8.24
C SER A 260 -16.52 15.25 7.29
N ALA A 261 -17.82 15.52 7.16
CA ALA A 261 -18.65 14.85 6.16
C ALA A 261 -18.17 15.15 4.73
N THR A 262 -17.65 16.36 4.49
CA THR A 262 -17.07 16.76 3.20
C THR A 262 -15.89 15.88 2.83
N LEU A 263 -14.99 15.57 3.78
CA LEU A 263 -13.85 14.69 3.52
C LEU A 263 -14.30 13.27 3.18
N VAL A 264 -15.21 12.72 3.99
CA VAL A 264 -15.81 11.38 3.78
C VAL A 264 -16.43 11.27 2.39
N VAL A 265 -17.33 12.19 2.04
CA VAL A 265 -18.00 12.18 0.72
C VAL A 265 -16.99 12.36 -0.42
N THR A 266 -15.99 13.24 -0.26
CA THR A 266 -14.96 13.45 -1.29
C THR A 266 -14.16 12.17 -1.53
N VAL A 267 -13.75 11.48 -0.47
CA VAL A 267 -13.02 10.21 -0.54
C VAL A 267 -13.89 9.11 -1.16
N ALA A 268 -15.16 9.00 -0.78
CA ALA A 268 -16.11 8.06 -1.40
C ALA A 268 -16.24 8.29 -2.92
N VAL A 269 -16.34 9.55 -3.35
CA VAL A 269 -16.39 9.92 -4.79
C VAL A 269 -15.10 9.53 -5.50
N ILE A 270 -13.94 9.75 -4.90
CA ILE A 270 -12.65 9.34 -5.49
C ILE A 270 -12.59 7.82 -5.64
N TYR A 271 -12.97 7.06 -4.61
CA TYR A 271 -13.05 5.60 -4.70
C TYR A 271 -14.02 5.13 -5.80
N GLY A 272 -15.19 5.77 -5.92
CA GLY A 272 -16.17 5.49 -6.96
C GLY A 272 -15.63 5.80 -8.37
N ALA A 273 -14.90 6.91 -8.53
CA ALA A 273 -14.25 7.27 -9.78
C ALA A 273 -13.16 6.26 -10.17
N ILE A 274 -12.37 5.77 -9.20
CA ILE A 274 -11.38 4.71 -9.42
C ILE A 274 -12.06 3.42 -9.89
N ALA A 275 -13.13 2.99 -9.21
CA ALA A 275 -13.88 1.81 -9.59
C ALA A 275 -14.43 1.93 -11.02
N GLY A 276 -15.03 3.07 -11.36
CA GLY A 276 -15.55 3.33 -12.70
C GLY A 276 -14.47 3.42 -13.78
N ALA A 277 -13.33 4.02 -13.48
CA ALA A 277 -12.21 4.12 -14.41
C ALA A 277 -11.61 2.73 -14.67
N MET A 278 -11.26 1.98 -13.62
CA MET A 278 -10.68 0.64 -13.73
C MET A 278 -11.64 -0.34 -14.44
N ALA A 279 -12.94 -0.27 -14.16
CA ALA A 279 -13.94 -1.13 -14.82
C ALA A 279 -14.05 -0.87 -16.33
N ARG A 280 -13.82 0.36 -16.80
CA ARG A 280 -13.83 0.69 -18.23
C ARG A 280 -12.63 0.14 -18.97
N PHE A 281 -11.47 0.10 -18.32
CA PHE A 281 -10.24 -0.41 -18.94
C PHE A 281 -10.21 -1.94 -19.03
N ASP A 282 -10.85 -2.64 -18.10
CA ASP A 282 -10.96 -4.11 -18.13
C ASP A 282 -11.93 -4.64 -19.21
N LEU A 283 -12.67 -3.75 -19.86
CA LEU A 283 -13.65 -4.06 -20.93
C LEU A 283 -13.11 -3.76 -22.34
N GLN A 284 -11.92 -3.17 -22.46
CA GLN A 284 -11.27 -2.79 -23.73
C GLN A 284 -10.13 -3.73 -24.08
#